data_AF-A0A7T0KMY8-F1
#
_entry.id   AF-A0A7T0KMY8-F1
#
_cell.length_a   1.000
_cell.length_b   1.000
_cell.length_c   1.000
_cell.angle_alpha   90.00
_cell.angle_beta   90.00
_cell.angle_gamma   90.00
#
_symmetry.space_group_name_H-M   'P 1'
#
loop_
_entity.id
_entity.type
_entity.pdbx_description
1 polymer ?
#
loop_
_entity_poly.entity_id
_entity_poly.type
_entity_poly.pdbx_seq_one_letter_code
_entity_poly.pdbx_strand_id
1 'polypeptide(L)'
;MISLEEWAQIRYLRGQGLSLRKIAAEVGCAKKTVEKALASDSPPCYKPRDAKGTSFDPFEPQVRELLAETPQLNAKVLAQRVGWTGSDSWFRKHVARIRPEYMPADPVDTLTHAPGREIQCDLTFAPGGLPDADGVYRALPVLVMAASHSRCGVCASLAHD
;
A
#
# COMPACT_ATOMS: atom_id res chain seq x y z
N MET A 1 -24.86 3.17 -14.72
CA MET A 1 -23.96 3.69 -15.76
C MET A 1 -23.69 2.52 -16.68
N ILE A 2 -23.73 2.70 -18.00
CA ILE A 2 -23.54 1.58 -18.92
C ILE A 2 -22.04 1.31 -19.16
N SER A 3 -21.68 0.06 -19.35
CA SER A 3 -20.31 -0.35 -19.71
C SER A 3 -19.96 0.06 -21.15
N LEU A 4 -18.67 -0.06 -21.52
CA LEU A 4 -18.22 0.12 -22.91
C LEU A 4 -18.92 -0.86 -23.86
N GLU A 5 -19.11 -2.10 -23.42
CA GLU A 5 -19.75 -3.17 -24.17
C GLU A 5 -21.25 -2.90 -24.37
N GLU A 6 -21.95 -2.49 -23.31
CA GLU A 6 -23.36 -2.09 -23.40
C GLU A 6 -23.55 -0.87 -24.32
N TRP A 7 -22.62 0.10 -24.30
CA TRP A 7 -22.65 1.25 -25.20
C TRP A 7 -22.48 0.85 -26.67
N ALA A 8 -21.54 -0.04 -26.97
CA ALA A 8 -21.33 -0.58 -28.31
C ALA A 8 -22.55 -1.39 -28.79
N GLN A 9 -23.11 -2.22 -27.91
CA GLN A 9 -24.29 -3.04 -28.18
C GLN A 9 -25.52 -2.18 -28.51
N ILE A 10 -25.73 -1.08 -27.77
CA ILE A 10 -26.81 -0.13 -28.05
C ILE A 10 -26.69 0.44 -29.47
N ARG A 11 -25.49 0.82 -29.91
CA ARG A 11 -25.25 1.37 -31.26
C ARG A 11 -25.43 0.31 -32.34
N TYR A 12 -24.94 -0.90 -32.11
CA TYR A 12 -25.14 -2.03 -33.01
C TYR A 12 -26.63 -2.33 -33.25
N LEU A 13 -27.40 -2.50 -32.17
CA LEU A 13 -28.84 -2.76 -32.24
C LEU A 13 -29.61 -1.59 -32.88
N ARG A 14 -29.15 -0.35 -32.68
CA ARG A 14 -29.75 0.81 -33.35
C ARG A 14 -29.48 0.80 -34.85
N GLY A 15 -28.29 0.40 -35.29
CA GLY A 15 -27.93 0.22 -36.70
C GLY A 15 -28.76 -0.86 -37.40
N GLN A 16 -29.21 -1.88 -36.66
CA GLN A 16 -30.15 -2.90 -37.14
C GLN A 16 -31.61 -2.42 -37.21
N GLY A 17 -31.90 -1.14 -36.88
CA GLY A 17 -33.23 -0.56 -36.97
C GLY A 17 -34.15 -0.82 -35.78
N LEU A 18 -33.64 -1.37 -34.65
CA LEU A 18 -34.48 -1.62 -33.48
C LEU A 18 -34.97 -0.32 -32.83
N SER A 19 -36.16 -0.38 -32.23
CA SER A 19 -36.73 0.73 -31.47
C SER A 19 -36.02 0.90 -30.12
N LEU A 20 -35.97 2.14 -29.61
CA LEU A 20 -35.32 2.46 -28.32
C LEU A 20 -35.84 1.60 -27.16
N ARG A 21 -37.15 1.27 -27.14
CA ARG A 21 -37.75 0.40 -26.12
C ARG A 21 -37.28 -1.04 -26.23
N LYS A 22 -37.12 -1.56 -27.45
CA LYS A 22 -36.62 -2.91 -27.67
C LYS A 22 -35.15 -3.02 -27.30
N ILE A 23 -34.34 -2.02 -27.66
CA ILE A 23 -32.93 -1.94 -27.27
C ILE A 23 -32.79 -1.86 -25.74
N ALA A 24 -33.62 -1.07 -25.06
CA ALA A 24 -33.64 -0.96 -23.61
C ALA A 24 -33.93 -2.30 -22.92
N ALA A 25 -34.90 -3.07 -23.45
CA ALA A 25 -35.23 -4.40 -22.95
C ALA A 25 -34.10 -5.41 -23.19
N GLU A 26 -33.49 -5.39 -24.38
CA GLU A 26 -32.41 -6.31 -24.77
C GLU A 26 -31.14 -6.08 -23.95
N VAL A 27 -30.76 -4.82 -23.76
CA VAL A 27 -29.54 -4.43 -23.01
C VAL A 27 -29.79 -4.40 -21.50
N GLY A 28 -31.04 -4.48 -21.05
CA GLY A 28 -31.38 -4.45 -19.62
C GLY A 28 -31.19 -3.06 -18.97
N CYS A 29 -31.39 -1.98 -19.73
CA CYS A 29 -31.22 -0.61 -19.23
C CYS A 29 -32.46 0.26 -19.46
N ALA A 30 -32.56 1.40 -18.77
CA ALA A 30 -33.68 2.32 -18.97
C ALA A 30 -33.64 2.96 -20.38
N LYS A 31 -34.82 3.21 -20.99
CA LYS A 31 -34.93 3.90 -22.29
C LYS A 31 -34.14 5.21 -22.34
N LYS A 32 -34.18 6.00 -21.26
CA LYS A 32 -33.41 7.25 -21.13
C LYS A 32 -31.90 7.03 -21.23
N THR A 33 -31.42 5.87 -20.79
CA THR A 33 -30.00 5.49 -20.89
C THR A 33 -29.62 5.18 -22.34
N VAL A 34 -30.49 4.50 -23.09
CA VAL A 34 -30.32 4.28 -24.54
C VAL A 34 -30.29 5.61 -25.30
N GLU A 35 -31.22 6.53 -25.00
CA GLU A 35 -31.26 7.87 -25.60
C GLU A 35 -29.95 8.63 -25.34
N LYS A 36 -29.47 8.64 -24.09
CA LYS A 36 -28.20 9.28 -23.72
C LYS A 36 -26.98 8.61 -24.39
N ALA A 37 -26.98 7.29 -24.51
CA ALA A 37 -25.88 6.55 -25.13
C ALA A 37 -25.77 6.85 -26.63
N LEU A 38 -26.90 6.93 -27.32
CA LEU A 38 -26.95 7.26 -28.75
C LEU A 38 -26.66 8.73 -29.03
N ALA A 39 -26.99 9.63 -28.10
CA ALA A 39 -26.67 11.06 -28.21
C ALA A 39 -25.19 11.39 -27.97
N SER A 40 -24.42 10.48 -27.35
CA SER A 40 -23.00 10.67 -27.06
C SER A 40 -22.14 9.97 -28.11
N ASP A 41 -21.38 10.71 -28.91
CA ASP A 41 -20.49 10.16 -29.95
C ASP A 41 -19.27 9.41 -29.41
N SER A 42 -18.89 9.68 -28.15
CA SER A 42 -17.84 8.96 -27.45
C SER A 42 -18.42 7.95 -26.44
N PRO A 43 -17.70 6.85 -26.14
CA PRO A 43 -18.09 5.93 -25.07
C PRO A 43 -18.10 6.61 -23.70
N PRO A 44 -18.77 6.01 -22.70
CA PRO A 44 -18.80 6.53 -21.34
C PRO A 44 -17.37 6.56 -20.78
N CYS A 45 -16.77 7.75 -20.68
CA CYS A 45 -15.48 7.93 -20.03
C CYS A 45 -15.70 8.41 -18.61
N TYR A 46 -15.13 7.71 -17.63
CA TYR A 46 -15.07 8.20 -16.26
C TYR A 46 -14.10 9.37 -16.22
N LYS A 47 -14.62 10.60 -16.17
CA LYS A 47 -13.79 11.73 -15.77
C LYS A 47 -13.52 11.59 -14.28
N PRO A 48 -12.24 11.63 -13.84
CA PRO A 48 -11.92 11.78 -12.43
C PRO A 48 -12.75 12.94 -11.91
N ARG A 49 -13.50 12.70 -10.84
CA ARG A 49 -14.27 13.78 -10.21
C ARG A 49 -13.24 14.76 -9.65
N ASP A 50 -13.41 16.05 -9.95
CA ASP A 50 -12.61 17.09 -9.32
C ASP A 50 -12.61 16.85 -7.81
N ALA A 51 -11.41 16.79 -7.22
CA ALA A 51 -11.26 16.56 -5.80
C ALA A 51 -12.02 17.66 -5.07
N LYS A 52 -13.17 17.31 -4.51
CA LYS A 52 -13.92 18.24 -3.67
C LYS A 52 -13.04 18.56 -2.48
N GLY A 53 -12.92 19.85 -2.18
CA GLY A 53 -12.24 20.29 -0.98
C GLY A 53 -12.83 19.60 0.26
N THR A 54 -11.96 19.18 1.17
CA THR A 54 -12.35 18.49 2.39
C THR A 54 -12.58 19.49 3.52
N SER A 55 -13.25 19.05 4.58
CA SER A 55 -13.40 19.87 5.79
C SER A 55 -12.07 20.23 6.47
N PHE A 56 -10.98 19.52 6.15
CA PHE A 56 -9.65 19.79 6.67
C PHE A 56 -8.94 20.94 5.94
N ASP A 57 -9.31 21.22 4.70
CA ASP A 57 -8.59 22.16 3.83
C ASP A 57 -8.46 23.58 4.43
N PRO A 58 -9.48 24.15 5.11
CA PRO A 58 -9.34 25.45 5.74
C PRO A 58 -8.31 25.49 6.88
N PHE A 59 -8.03 24.34 7.51
CA PHE A 59 -7.11 24.20 8.64
C PHE A 59 -5.71 23.76 8.23
N GLU A 60 -5.56 23.16 7.04
CA GLU A 60 -4.28 22.61 6.56
C GLU A 60 -3.13 23.64 6.63
N PRO A 61 -3.28 24.92 6.23
CA PRO A 61 -2.19 25.89 6.33
C PRO A 61 -1.68 26.09 7.75
N GLN A 62 -2.58 26.28 8.72
CA GLN A 62 -2.22 26.50 10.12
C GLN A 62 -1.61 25.24 10.76
N VAL A 63 -2.10 24.05 10.37
CA VAL A 63 -1.50 22.78 10.80
C VAL A 63 -0.07 22.64 10.26
N ARG A 64 0.18 23.05 9.02
CA ARG A 64 1.51 23.01 8.40
C ARG A 64 2.49 23.96 9.07
N GLU A 65 2.07 25.17 9.45
CA GLU A 65 2.89 26.10 10.25
C GLU A 65 3.31 25.47 11.58
N LEU A 66 2.36 24.88 12.31
CA LEU A 66 2.65 24.21 13.59
C LEU A 66 3.56 22.98 13.43
N LEU A 67 3.45 22.25 12.33
CA LEU A 67 4.33 21.12 12.02
C LEU A 67 5.73 21.56 11.58
N ALA A 68 5.87 22.71 10.92
CA ALA A 68 7.16 23.29 10.58
C ALA A 68 7.94 23.69 11.84
N GLU A 69 7.25 24.22 12.85
CA GLU A 69 7.86 24.55 14.15
C GLU A 69 8.14 23.30 15.00
N THR A 70 7.21 22.34 15.03
CA THR A 70 7.33 21.14 15.86
C THR A 70 6.74 19.92 15.15
N PRO A 71 7.55 19.20 14.35
CA PRO A 71 7.07 18.06 13.54
C PRO A 71 6.47 16.91 14.34
N GLN A 72 6.86 16.76 15.61
CA GLN A 72 6.40 15.70 16.53
C GLN A 72 5.17 16.09 17.35
N LEU A 73 4.61 17.29 17.17
CA LEU A 73 3.49 17.78 17.98
C LEU A 73 2.26 16.85 17.85
N ASN A 74 1.65 16.48 18.97
CA ASN A 74 0.54 15.53 18.97
C ASN A 74 -0.65 16.07 18.13
N ALA A 75 -1.23 15.22 17.29
CA ALA A 75 -2.39 15.56 16.46
C ALA A 75 -3.60 16.07 17.24
N LYS A 76 -3.80 15.63 18.49
CA LYS A 76 -4.85 16.16 19.37
C LYS A 76 -4.57 17.60 19.79
N VAL A 77 -3.30 17.94 20.05
CA VAL A 77 -2.88 19.31 20.38
C VAL A 77 -3.00 20.21 19.15
N LEU A 78 -2.62 19.70 17.96
CA LEU A 78 -2.84 20.40 16.69
C LEU A 78 -4.33 20.72 16.49
N ALA A 79 -5.22 19.74 16.69
CA ALA A 79 -6.66 19.93 16.57
C ALA A 79 -7.18 21.03 17.51
N GLN A 80 -6.72 21.05 18.77
CA GLN A 80 -7.10 22.09 19.73
C GLN A 80 -6.61 23.48 19.32
N ARG A 81 -5.36 23.60 18.85
CA ARG A 81 -4.75 24.89 18.46
C ARG A 81 -5.42 25.51 17.24
N VAL A 82 -5.83 24.68 16.28
CA VAL A 82 -6.52 25.15 15.07
C VAL A 82 -8.04 25.24 15.24
N GLY A 83 -8.57 24.93 16.43
CA GLY A 83 -10.01 25.00 16.71
C GLY A 83 -10.84 23.95 15.97
N TRP A 84 -10.28 22.76 15.71
CA TRP A 84 -10.98 21.68 15.04
C TRP A 84 -12.11 21.10 15.91
N THR A 85 -13.33 21.05 15.36
CA THR A 85 -14.54 20.53 16.02
C THR A 85 -15.10 19.26 15.37
N GLY A 86 -14.44 18.76 14.32
CA GLY A 86 -14.86 17.57 13.59
C GLY A 86 -14.33 16.26 14.18
N SER A 87 -14.33 15.20 13.37
CA SER A 87 -13.83 13.88 13.81
C SER A 87 -12.32 13.88 14.07
N ASP A 88 -11.91 13.44 15.27
CA ASP A 88 -10.50 13.29 15.63
C ASP A 88 -9.76 12.30 14.72
N SER A 89 -10.40 11.19 14.35
CA SER A 89 -9.79 10.18 13.49
C SER A 89 -9.58 10.71 12.07
N TRP A 90 -10.52 11.53 11.58
CA TRP A 90 -10.37 12.23 10.30
C TRP A 90 -9.20 13.21 10.34
N PHE A 91 -9.14 14.06 11.37
CA PHE A 91 -8.04 15.02 11.54
C PHE A 91 -6.68 14.32 11.63
N ARG A 92 -6.58 13.28 12.46
CA ARG A 92 -5.37 12.45 12.59
C ARG A 92 -4.92 11.86 11.26
N LYS A 93 -5.86 11.36 10.44
CA LYS A 93 -5.55 10.82 9.12
C LYS A 93 -4.94 11.87 8.20
N HIS A 94 -5.50 13.08 8.19
CA HIS A 94 -4.98 14.18 7.38
C HIS A 94 -3.60 14.66 7.87
N VAL A 95 -3.42 14.79 9.17
CA VAL A 95 -2.12 15.13 9.77
C VAL A 95 -1.07 14.07 9.46
N ALA A 96 -1.41 12.78 9.54
CA ALA A 96 -0.49 11.69 9.22
C ALA A 96 -0.04 11.69 7.76
N ARG A 97 -0.87 12.17 6.84
CA ARG A 97 -0.54 12.32 5.41
C ARG A 97 0.53 13.40 5.19
N ILE A 98 0.44 14.53 5.88
CA ILE A 98 1.31 15.70 5.66
C ILE A 98 2.56 15.70 6.55
N ARG A 99 2.53 15.03 7.72
CA ARG A 99 3.63 15.03 8.69
C ARG A 99 4.97 14.50 8.15
N PRO A 100 5.03 13.47 7.27
CA PRO A 100 6.29 13.01 6.71
C PRO A 100 7.07 14.10 5.95
N GLU A 101 6.41 15.15 5.46
CA GLU A 101 7.06 16.28 4.80
C GLU A 101 7.92 17.13 5.76
N TYR A 102 7.67 17.04 7.07
CA TYR A 102 8.34 17.83 8.12
C TYR A 102 9.24 16.99 9.03
N MET A 103 9.12 15.66 8.96
CA MET A 103 9.94 14.78 9.77
C MET A 103 11.37 14.79 9.24
N PRO A 104 12.39 14.89 10.12
CA PRO A 104 13.75 14.62 9.70
C PRO A 104 13.82 13.21 9.10
N ALA A 105 14.63 13.04 8.06
CA ALA A 105 14.92 11.71 7.53
C ALA A 105 15.41 10.83 8.68
N ASP A 106 14.82 9.64 8.81
CA ASP A 106 15.23 8.67 9.83
C ASP A 106 16.73 8.44 9.66
N PRO A 107 17.58 8.76 10.67
CA PRO A 107 19.01 8.53 10.54
C PRO A 107 19.20 7.03 10.31
N VAL A 108 19.85 6.68 9.19
CA VAL A 108 20.24 5.30 8.95
C VAL A 108 21.20 4.91 10.06
N ASP A 109 20.74 4.05 10.97
CA ASP A 109 21.59 3.43 11.98
C ASP A 109 22.69 2.64 11.27
N THR A 110 23.86 3.27 11.15
CA THR A 110 25.02 2.66 10.50
C THR A 110 25.80 1.90 11.56
N LEU A 111 25.47 0.62 11.72
CA LEU A 111 26.23 -0.29 12.58
C LEU A 111 27.60 -0.57 11.94
N THR A 112 28.67 -0.19 12.64
CA THR A 112 30.05 -0.44 12.20
C THR A 112 30.59 -1.65 12.94
N HIS A 113 30.87 -2.74 12.23
CA HIS A 113 31.43 -3.96 12.82
C HIS A 113 32.96 -3.94 12.73
N ALA A 114 33.65 -3.79 13.85
CA ALA A 114 35.11 -3.90 13.89
C ALA A 114 35.56 -5.38 13.82
N PRO A 115 36.71 -5.69 13.20
CA PRO A 115 37.24 -7.05 13.15
C PRO A 115 37.36 -7.69 14.54
N GLY A 116 36.89 -8.93 14.68
CA GLY A 116 37.01 -9.72 15.92
C GLY A 116 36.12 -9.28 17.09
N ARG A 117 35.22 -8.31 16.90
CA ARG A 117 34.33 -7.82 17.97
C ARG A 117 32.96 -8.48 18.00
N GLU A 118 32.52 -9.02 16.86
CA GLU A 118 31.18 -9.57 16.72
C GLU A 118 31.18 -10.71 15.68
N ILE A 119 30.41 -11.74 16.00
CA ILE A 119 30.08 -12.86 15.13
C ILE A 119 28.56 -13.04 15.18
N GLN A 120 27.94 -13.16 14.02
CA GLN A 120 26.54 -13.56 13.91
C GLN A 120 26.46 -15.09 13.93
N CYS A 121 25.62 -15.62 14.80
CA CYS A 121 25.37 -17.04 14.93
C CYS A 121 23.92 -17.33 14.57
N ASP A 122 23.70 -18.34 13.74
CA ASP A 122 22.38 -18.83 13.38
C ASP A 122 22.35 -20.37 13.43
N LEU A 123 21.17 -20.95 13.61
CA LEU A 123 20.95 -22.38 13.60
C LEU A 123 20.08 -22.76 12.42
N THR A 124 20.54 -23.74 11.64
CA THR A 124 19.79 -24.24 10.48
C THR A 124 19.81 -25.77 10.44
N PHE A 125 18.97 -26.35 9.59
CA PHE A 125 18.98 -27.78 9.31
C PHE A 125 19.24 -27.97 7.82
N ALA A 126 20.23 -28.81 7.49
CA ALA A 126 20.53 -29.11 6.09
C ALA A 126 19.34 -29.82 5.43
N PRO A 127 18.85 -29.37 4.26
CA PRO A 127 17.86 -30.11 3.49
C PRO A 127 18.37 -31.51 3.15
N GLY A 128 17.60 -32.54 3.50
CA GLY A 128 18.02 -33.95 3.35
C GLY A 128 18.81 -34.52 4.54
N GLY A 129 19.10 -33.70 5.55
CA GLY A 129 19.83 -34.11 6.75
C GLY A 129 21.34 -34.24 6.54
N LEU A 130 22.03 -34.58 7.63
CA LEU A 130 23.45 -34.87 7.66
C LEU A 130 23.66 -36.31 8.17
N PRO A 131 24.72 -37.01 7.73
CA PRO A 131 25.04 -38.32 8.28
C PRO A 131 25.45 -38.20 9.75
N ASP A 132 24.91 -39.08 10.59
CA ASP A 132 25.39 -39.29 11.95
C ASP A 132 26.67 -40.16 11.96
N ALA A 133 27.15 -40.52 13.16
CA ALA A 133 28.35 -41.34 13.33
C ALA A 133 28.25 -42.73 12.67
N ASP A 134 27.04 -43.27 12.52
CA ASP A 134 26.76 -44.56 11.86
C ASP A 134 26.49 -44.40 10.35
N GLY A 135 26.60 -43.18 9.82
CA GLY A 135 26.34 -42.86 8.42
C GLY A 135 24.85 -42.74 8.08
N VAL A 136 23.96 -42.76 9.07
CA VAL A 136 22.51 -42.61 8.88
C VAL A 136 22.17 -41.13 8.77
N TYR A 137 21.45 -40.75 7.72
CA TYR A 137 21.05 -39.35 7.50
C TYR A 137 19.94 -38.93 8.46
N ARG A 138 20.19 -37.86 9.23
CA ARG A 138 19.25 -37.30 10.21
C ARG A 138 19.18 -35.77 10.10
N ALA A 139 18.06 -35.21 10.55
CA ALA A 139 17.94 -33.76 10.70
C ALA A 139 18.75 -33.29 11.92
N LEU A 140 20.04 -33.05 11.73
CA LEU A 140 20.93 -32.52 12.76
C LEU A 140 20.99 -30.99 12.67
N PRO A 141 20.94 -30.27 13.81
CA PRO A 141 21.12 -28.83 13.81
C PRO A 141 22.56 -28.47 13.41
N VAL A 142 22.69 -27.46 12.57
CA VAL A 142 23.95 -26.89 12.11
C VAL A 142 24.06 -25.48 12.65
N LEU A 143 25.07 -25.25 13.49
CA LEU A 143 25.46 -23.90 13.90
C LEU A 143 26.25 -23.27 12.75
N VAL A 144 25.76 -22.13 12.26
CA VAL A 144 26.43 -21.29 11.27
C VAL A 144 26.91 -20.03 11.98
N MET A 145 28.20 -19.73 11.85
CA MET A 145 28.83 -18.57 12.44
C MET A 145 29.48 -17.74 11.34
N ALA A 146 29.18 -16.45 11.27
CA ALA A 146 29.79 -15.52 10.32
C ALA A 146 30.35 -14.29 11.04
N ALA A 147 31.63 -13.98 10.84
CA ALA A 147 32.23 -12.77 11.39
C ALA A 147 31.54 -11.52 10.81
N SER A 148 31.03 -10.61 11.66
CA SER A 148 30.21 -9.48 11.20
C SER A 148 30.98 -8.50 10.31
N HIS A 149 32.30 -8.39 10.49
CA HIS A 149 33.19 -7.54 9.68
C HIS A 149 33.57 -8.17 8.34
N SER A 150 34.21 -9.35 8.37
CA SER A 150 34.81 -9.96 7.18
C SER A 150 33.89 -10.91 6.42
N ARG A 151 32.74 -11.25 7.01
CA ARG A 151 31.81 -12.29 6.52
C ARG A 151 32.45 -13.68 6.38
N CYS A 152 33.62 -13.92 6.97
CA CYS A 152 34.21 -15.26 7.04
C CYS A 152 33.28 -16.18 7.84
N GLY A 153 32.88 -17.29 7.23
CA GLY A 153 31.91 -18.23 7.79
C GLY A 153 32.53 -19.56 8.22
N VAL A 154 31.98 -20.14 9.28
CA VAL A 154 32.24 -21.51 9.73
C VAL A 154 30.89 -22.16 10.01
N CYS A 155 30.73 -23.45 9.69
CA CYS A 155 29.57 -24.23 10.10
C CYS A 155 30.02 -25.51 10.82
N ALA A 156 29.22 -25.92 11.81
CA ALA A 156 29.44 -27.16 12.56
C ALA A 156 28.10 -27.85 12.82
N SER A 157 28.03 -29.16 12.57
CA SER A 157 26.90 -29.98 12.98
C SER A 157 26.98 -30.26 14.48
N LEU A 158 25.86 -30.10 15.17
CA LEU A 158 25.73 -30.44 16.58
C LEU A 158 25.08 -31.82 16.67
N ALA A 159 25.89 -32.85 16.92
CA ALA A 159 25.41 -34.19 17.28
C ALA A 159 25.54 -34.36 18.80
N HIS A 160 24.56 -35.01 19.43
CA HIS A 160 24.74 -35.54 20.78
C HIS A 160 25.29 -36.97 20.65
N ASP A 161 26.33 -37.26 21.43
CA ASP A 161 26.90 -38.61 21.61
C ASP A 161 25.88 -39.57 22.25
#